data_AF-A0A2M8D9S9-F1
#
_entry.id   AF-A0A2M8D9S9-F1
#
_cell.length_a   1.000
_cell.length_b   1.000
_cell.length_c   1.000
_cell.angle_alpha   90.00
_cell.angle_beta   90.00
_cell.angle_gamma   90.00
#
_symmetry.space_group_name_H-M   'P 1'
#
loop_
_entity.id
_entity.type
_entity.pdbx_description
1 polymer ?
#
loop_
_entity_poly.entity_id
_entity_poly.type
_entity_poly.pdbx_seq_one_letter_code
_entity_poly.pdbx_strand_id
1 'polypeptide(L)'
;MKSKTIIVLLIVIGALYLGGRYVYYGPLMRNCIYTENRLPVPEQLTKGEILVAKDAYLAIGIDKEYACLKNFGSIDREIVGADSINNLTIGRHYFTDRGLTVESLKKGASFRVVDVVAVTKHGLSTIDSGPGPIYYLILKDQNNISYQIATVSLGLNKDDLFLSFVDSLSPNNTSSVNLLSPDSFDETADYEGGNSLKYTGKLTELTDTYLKSTEPQWKKLSDRLERGEKFDIMVVVDLRDDNFMEIKLSDNQVERSRQVAQIQDEFLKKIPSNLVLKGVEKDKAWPYVSMEANLDLLTYLVDEQVTLKIKSISELTRLP
;
A
#
# COMPACT_ATOMS: atom_id res chain seq x y z
N MET A 1 31.93 23.64 -48.67
CA MET A 1 32.18 22.59 -47.65
C MET A 1 31.24 22.67 -46.43
N LYS A 2 30.89 23.85 -45.90
CA LYS A 2 30.04 23.99 -44.69
C LYS A 2 28.63 23.36 -44.79
N SER A 3 27.97 23.44 -45.95
CA SER A 3 26.61 22.91 -46.14
C SER A 3 26.52 21.36 -46.02
N LYS A 4 27.51 20.62 -46.52
CA LYS A 4 27.54 19.15 -46.42
C LYS A 4 27.70 18.69 -44.97
N THR A 5 28.54 19.38 -44.19
CA THR A 5 28.75 19.09 -42.77
C THR A 5 27.49 19.35 -41.95
N ILE A 6 26.74 20.42 -42.25
CA ILE A 6 25.46 20.73 -41.58
C ILE A 6 24.41 19.65 -41.88
N ILE A 7 24.32 19.19 -43.14
CA ILE A 7 23.38 18.12 -43.52
C ILE A 7 23.72 16.80 -42.81
N VAL A 8 25.00 16.43 -42.74
CA VAL A 8 25.43 15.21 -42.02
C VAL A 8 25.12 15.33 -40.53
N LEU A 9 25.36 16.49 -39.90
CA LEU A 9 25.03 16.71 -38.49
C LEU A 9 23.52 16.57 -38.23
N LEU A 10 22.67 17.11 -39.11
CA LEU A 10 21.21 16.98 -39.00
C LEU A 10 20.75 15.53 -39.14
N ILE A 11 21.36 14.75 -40.04
CA ILE A 11 21.06 13.33 -40.20
C ILE A 11 21.46 12.55 -38.95
N VAL A 12 22.64 12.82 -38.38
CA VAL A 12 23.10 12.15 -37.15
C VAL A 12 22.20 12.50 -35.96
N ILE A 13 21.85 13.78 -35.78
CA ILE A 13 20.92 14.19 -34.72
C ILE A 13 19.54 13.55 -34.92
N GLY A 14 19.04 13.52 -36.16
CA GLY A 14 17.77 12.86 -36.49
C GLY A 14 17.80 11.36 -36.19
N ALA A 15 18.88 10.66 -36.56
CA ALA A 15 19.06 9.24 -36.28
C ALA A 15 19.18 8.96 -34.77
N LEU A 16 19.91 9.79 -34.01
CA LEU A 16 20.01 9.69 -32.56
C LEU A 16 18.66 9.96 -31.87
N TYR A 17 17.89 10.95 -32.35
CA TYR A 17 16.56 11.24 -31.85
C TYR A 17 15.58 10.08 -32.11
N LEU A 18 15.53 9.57 -33.35
CA LEU A 18 14.67 8.45 -33.72
C LEU A 18 15.08 7.16 -32.99
N GLY A 19 16.38 6.92 -32.83
CA GLY A 19 16.92 5.81 -32.06
C GLY A 19 16.55 5.90 -30.58
N GLY A 20 16.80 7.05 -29.93
CA GLY A 20 16.43 7.28 -28.53
C GLY A 20 14.92 7.18 -28.29
N ARG A 21 14.11 7.71 -29.22
CA ARG A 21 12.65 7.56 -29.20
C ARG A 21 12.24 6.10 -29.31
N TYR A 22 12.85 5.33 -30.20
CA TYR A 22 12.55 3.91 -30.37
C TYR A 22 12.92 3.10 -29.12
N VAL A 23 14.06 3.40 -28.51
CA VAL A 23 14.51 2.78 -27.25
C VAL A 23 13.50 3.02 -26.13
N TYR A 24 12.96 4.24 -26.01
CA TYR A 24 12.09 4.63 -24.91
C TYR A 24 10.60 4.33 -25.14
N TYR A 25 10.05 4.64 -26.32
CA TYR A 25 8.61 4.50 -26.64
C TYR A 25 8.27 3.28 -27.52
N GLY A 26 9.27 2.59 -28.06
CA GLY A 26 9.07 1.55 -29.07
C GLY A 26 8.76 2.14 -30.47
N PRO A 27 7.91 1.50 -31.28
CA PRO A 27 7.65 1.92 -32.67
C PRO A 27 7.30 3.41 -32.82
N LEU A 28 7.77 4.06 -33.90
CA LEU A 28 7.67 5.51 -34.13
C LEU A 28 6.25 6.11 -34.02
N MET A 29 5.21 5.30 -34.21
CA MET A 29 3.80 5.71 -34.13
C MET A 29 3.27 5.87 -32.70
N ARG A 30 4.03 5.49 -31.67
CA ARG A 30 3.57 5.53 -30.28
C ARG A 30 4.08 6.78 -29.57
N ASN A 31 3.19 7.41 -28.79
CA ASN A 31 3.48 8.52 -27.88
C ASN A 31 3.40 8.09 -26.40
N CYS A 32 3.09 6.82 -26.15
CA CYS A 32 2.95 6.24 -24.83
C CYS A 32 3.84 5.00 -24.76
N ILE A 33 4.60 4.86 -23.68
CA ILE A 33 5.47 3.70 -23.43
C ILE A 33 4.64 2.45 -23.08
N TYR A 34 3.38 2.64 -22.71
CA TYR A 34 2.41 1.59 -22.45
C TYR A 34 1.37 1.48 -23.58
N THR A 35 0.84 0.28 -23.78
CA THR A 35 -0.43 0.07 -24.49
C THR A 35 -1.40 -0.63 -23.55
N GLU A 36 -2.68 -0.34 -23.71
CA GLU A 36 -3.76 -1.02 -23.01
C GLU A 36 -4.58 -1.83 -24.02
N ASN A 37 -4.95 -3.05 -23.63
CA ASN A 37 -5.92 -3.88 -24.32
C ASN A 37 -7.05 -4.19 -23.34
N ARG A 38 -8.28 -3.87 -23.74
CA ARG A 38 -9.47 -4.31 -23.00
C ARG A 38 -9.77 -5.76 -23.36
N LEU A 39 -9.98 -6.56 -22.34
CA LEU A 39 -10.25 -7.98 -22.46
C LEU A 39 -11.70 -8.26 -22.06
N PRO A 40 -12.30 -9.33 -22.59
CA PRO A 40 -13.61 -9.75 -22.13
C PRO A 40 -13.55 -10.09 -20.64
N VAL A 41 -14.48 -9.56 -19.86
CA VAL A 41 -14.58 -9.89 -18.43
C VAL A 41 -15.13 -11.31 -18.31
N PRO A 42 -14.43 -12.23 -17.60
CA PRO A 42 -14.97 -13.56 -17.30
C PRO A 42 -16.36 -13.47 -16.67
N GLU A 43 -17.33 -14.20 -17.23
CA GLU A 43 -18.75 -14.11 -16.83
C GLU A 43 -18.98 -14.43 -15.35
N GLN A 44 -18.12 -15.24 -14.75
CA GLN A 44 -18.18 -15.56 -13.33
C GLN A 44 -17.84 -14.33 -12.47
N LEU A 45 -16.88 -13.50 -12.89
CA LEU A 45 -16.49 -12.28 -12.17
C LEU A 45 -17.58 -11.20 -12.24
N THR A 46 -18.34 -11.14 -13.33
CA THR A 46 -19.43 -10.15 -13.47
C THR A 46 -20.65 -10.48 -12.62
N LYS A 47 -20.77 -11.73 -12.17
CA LYS A 47 -21.87 -12.20 -11.32
C LYS A 47 -21.56 -12.11 -9.82
N GLY A 48 -20.29 -11.90 -9.44
CA GLY A 48 -19.88 -11.79 -8.04
C GLY A 48 -19.60 -10.36 -7.61
N GLU A 49 -19.37 -10.19 -6.31
CA GLU A 49 -18.87 -8.96 -5.70
C GLU A 49 -17.47 -9.19 -5.13
N ILE A 50 -16.64 -8.16 -5.21
CA ILE A 50 -15.36 -8.08 -4.53
C ILE A 50 -15.55 -7.26 -3.27
N LEU A 51 -15.18 -7.82 -2.13
CA LEU A 51 -15.23 -7.14 -0.83
C LEU A 51 -13.83 -6.98 -0.24
N VAL A 52 -13.63 -5.87 0.47
CA VAL A 52 -12.42 -5.67 1.28
C VAL A 52 -12.54 -6.49 2.56
N ALA A 53 -11.75 -7.56 2.68
CA ALA A 53 -11.81 -8.50 3.79
C ALA A 53 -10.84 -8.18 4.93
N LYS A 54 -9.68 -7.60 4.61
CA LYS A 54 -8.65 -7.14 5.55
C LYS A 54 -8.32 -5.66 5.30
N ASP A 55 -7.38 -5.10 6.07
CA ASP A 55 -6.89 -3.75 5.83
C ASP A 55 -6.31 -3.65 4.42
N ALA A 56 -6.76 -2.60 3.75
CA ALA A 56 -6.31 -2.22 2.42
C ALA A 56 -6.20 -0.70 2.38
N TYR A 57 -5.52 -0.20 1.37
CA TYR A 57 -5.34 1.22 1.16
C TYR A 57 -5.79 1.59 -0.25
N LEU A 58 -6.03 2.88 -0.42
CA LEU A 58 -6.36 3.49 -1.68
C LEU A 58 -5.31 4.54 -2.02
N ALA A 59 -4.58 4.34 -3.12
CA ALA A 59 -3.75 5.37 -3.73
C ALA A 59 -4.62 6.22 -4.66
N ILE A 60 -4.68 7.53 -4.40
CA ILE A 60 -5.57 8.49 -5.06
C ILE A 60 -4.75 9.49 -5.86
N GLY A 61 -5.07 9.62 -7.14
CA GLY A 61 -4.46 10.51 -8.10
C GLY A 61 -4.21 9.80 -9.43
N ILE A 62 -3.90 10.57 -10.46
CA ILE A 62 -3.53 10.01 -11.77
C ILE A 62 -2.05 9.64 -11.73
N ASP A 63 -1.75 8.34 -11.87
CA ASP A 63 -0.36 7.91 -12.02
C ASP A 63 0.19 8.45 -13.34
N LYS A 64 1.19 9.34 -13.23
CA LYS A 64 1.86 9.97 -14.38
C LYS A 64 2.43 8.93 -15.36
N GLU A 65 2.79 7.76 -14.87
CA GLU A 65 3.31 6.66 -15.67
C GLU A 65 2.25 6.10 -16.65
N TYR A 66 0.99 6.05 -16.22
CA TYR A 66 -0.13 5.53 -17.00
C TYR A 66 -1.01 6.61 -17.62
N ALA A 67 -0.80 7.89 -17.31
CA ALA A 67 -1.63 9.02 -17.76
C ALA A 67 -1.82 9.13 -19.29
N CYS A 68 -0.91 8.54 -20.08
CA CYS A 68 -1.04 8.51 -21.55
C CYS A 68 -1.99 7.43 -22.08
N LEU A 69 -2.44 6.50 -21.24
CA LEU A 69 -3.41 5.47 -21.58
C LEU A 69 -4.83 6.04 -21.54
N LYS A 70 -5.61 5.77 -22.58
CA LYS A 70 -6.90 6.45 -22.80
C LYS A 70 -7.96 6.05 -21.78
N ASN A 71 -8.03 4.77 -21.44
CA ASN A 71 -9.06 4.23 -20.57
C ASN A 71 -8.52 4.03 -19.15
N PHE A 72 -7.41 3.32 -19.03
CA PHE A 72 -6.76 3.00 -17.76
C PHE A 72 -6.16 4.24 -17.10
N GLY A 73 -5.48 5.08 -17.87
CA GLY A 73 -4.81 6.29 -17.37
C GLY A 73 -5.73 7.37 -16.80
N SER A 74 -7.05 7.20 -16.92
CA SER A 74 -8.06 8.11 -16.36
C SER A 74 -8.59 7.68 -14.99
N ILE A 75 -8.24 6.47 -14.53
CA ILE A 75 -8.68 5.95 -13.24
C ILE A 75 -7.72 6.48 -12.17
N ASP A 76 -8.25 7.26 -11.25
CA ASP A 76 -7.47 7.98 -10.23
C ASP A 76 -7.42 7.23 -8.89
N ARG A 77 -7.82 5.96 -8.85
CA ARG A 77 -8.03 5.20 -7.62
C ARG A 77 -7.50 3.79 -7.77
N GLU A 78 -6.36 3.51 -7.13
CA GLU A 78 -5.73 2.20 -7.10
C GLU A 78 -5.87 1.57 -5.72
N ILE A 79 -6.44 0.37 -5.66
CA ILE A 79 -6.54 -0.42 -4.42
C ILE A 79 -5.23 -1.20 -4.24
N VAL A 80 -4.64 -1.07 -3.06
CA VAL A 80 -3.37 -1.73 -2.72
C VAL A 80 -3.45 -2.43 -1.36
N GLY A 81 -2.70 -3.53 -1.24
CA GLY A 81 -2.61 -4.30 -0.01
C GLY A 81 -1.80 -3.58 1.07
N ALA A 82 -2.00 -3.99 2.32
CA ALA A 82 -1.31 -3.39 3.45
C ALA A 82 0.22 -3.52 3.35
N ASP A 83 0.76 -4.65 2.88
CA ASP A 83 2.20 -4.86 2.77
C ASP A 83 2.87 -3.99 1.70
N SER A 84 2.12 -3.63 0.65
CA SER A 84 2.60 -2.69 -0.38
C SER A 84 2.80 -1.27 0.16
N ILE A 85 2.06 -0.89 1.21
CA ILE A 85 2.17 0.41 1.87
C ILE A 85 3.11 0.35 3.07
N ASN A 86 2.97 -0.70 3.89
CA ASN A 86 3.67 -0.86 5.16
C ASN A 86 5.12 -1.35 5.01
N ASN A 87 5.62 -1.55 3.79
CA ASN A 87 7.07 -1.69 3.57
C ASN A 87 7.74 -0.31 3.68
N LEU A 88 8.03 0.02 4.94
CA LEU A 88 8.37 1.27 5.65
C LEU A 88 9.28 2.32 5.00
N THR A 89 9.84 2.10 3.81
CA THR A 89 10.73 3.07 3.14
C THR A 89 10.41 3.24 1.66
N ILE A 90 9.76 2.25 1.04
CA ILE A 90 9.51 2.22 -0.40
C ILE A 90 8.02 2.40 -0.67
N GLY A 91 7.14 1.77 0.11
CA GLY A 91 5.71 1.67 -0.19
C GLY A 91 5.01 3.01 -0.31
N ARG A 92 4.88 3.75 0.80
CA ARG A 92 4.18 5.05 0.80
C ARG A 92 4.89 6.08 -0.09
N HIS A 93 6.22 6.14 -0.05
CA HIS A 93 7.01 7.04 -0.88
C HIS A 93 6.86 6.77 -2.38
N TYR A 94 6.77 5.50 -2.79
CA TYR A 94 6.54 5.12 -4.18
C TYR A 94 5.27 5.77 -4.75
N PHE A 95 4.19 5.83 -3.97
CA PHE A 95 2.94 6.48 -4.39
C PHE A 95 3.05 8.00 -4.31
N THR A 96 3.60 8.57 -3.23
CA THR A 96 3.70 10.03 -3.09
C THR A 96 4.64 10.67 -4.12
N ASP A 97 5.75 10.01 -4.48
CA ASP A 97 6.70 10.50 -5.49
C ASP A 97 6.08 10.53 -6.89
N ARG A 98 5.09 9.66 -7.13
CA ARG A 98 4.24 9.65 -8.34
C ARG A 98 3.13 10.69 -8.31
N GLY A 99 2.94 11.38 -7.17
CA GLY A 99 1.91 12.40 -6.96
C GLY A 99 0.58 11.84 -6.44
N LEU A 100 0.60 10.65 -5.85
CA LEU A 100 -0.58 9.96 -5.33
C LEU A 100 -0.68 10.14 -3.81
N THR A 101 -1.90 10.32 -3.30
CA THR A 101 -2.19 10.37 -1.87
C THR A 101 -2.68 9.00 -1.40
N VAL A 102 -2.22 8.52 -0.24
CA VAL A 102 -2.61 7.21 0.28
C VAL A 102 -3.60 7.37 1.43
N GLU A 103 -4.80 6.82 1.26
CA GLU A 103 -5.87 6.78 2.25
C GLU A 103 -6.19 5.34 2.67
N SER A 104 -6.80 5.15 3.84
CA SER A 104 -7.27 3.84 4.27
C SER A 104 -8.54 3.45 3.51
N LEU A 105 -8.62 2.20 3.07
CA LEU A 105 -9.82 1.65 2.46
C LEU A 105 -10.59 0.82 3.50
N LYS A 106 -11.86 1.18 3.71
CA LYS A 106 -12.69 0.56 4.75
C LYS A 106 -12.94 -0.92 4.44
N LYS A 107 -12.76 -1.77 5.46
CA LYS A 107 -13.21 -3.17 5.44
C LYS A 107 -14.71 -3.22 5.14
N GLY A 108 -15.11 -4.18 4.30
CA GLY A 108 -16.48 -4.35 3.83
C GLY A 108 -16.87 -3.45 2.66
N ALA A 109 -15.99 -2.56 2.18
CA ALA A 109 -16.22 -1.86 0.92
C ALA A 109 -16.42 -2.88 -0.21
N SER A 110 -17.46 -2.67 -1.01
CA SER A 110 -17.89 -3.60 -2.04
C SER A 110 -17.78 -3.02 -3.43
N PHE A 111 -17.40 -3.89 -4.37
CA PHE A 111 -17.16 -3.53 -5.75
C PHE A 111 -17.63 -4.62 -6.69
N ARG A 112 -17.97 -4.22 -7.91
CA ARG A 112 -18.24 -5.12 -9.05
C ARG A 112 -17.14 -5.00 -10.08
N VAL A 113 -16.74 -6.12 -10.68
CA VAL A 113 -15.80 -6.12 -11.81
C VAL A 113 -16.54 -5.66 -13.07
N VAL A 114 -16.02 -4.64 -13.75
CA VAL A 114 -16.64 -4.07 -14.96
C VAL A 114 -15.79 -4.16 -16.21
N ASP A 115 -14.47 -4.29 -16.06
CA ASP A 115 -13.54 -4.42 -17.17
C ASP A 115 -12.30 -5.18 -16.71
N VAL A 116 -11.57 -5.76 -17.66
CA VAL A 116 -10.23 -6.30 -17.46
C VAL A 116 -9.32 -5.63 -18.47
N VAL A 117 -8.26 -4.98 -17.98
CA VAL A 117 -7.32 -4.26 -18.83
C VAL A 117 -5.95 -4.91 -18.71
N ALA A 118 -5.40 -5.33 -19.84
CA ALA A 118 -4.01 -5.75 -19.97
C ALA A 118 -3.15 -4.54 -20.36
N VAL A 119 -2.20 -4.18 -19.50
CA VAL A 119 -1.25 -3.09 -19.74
C VAL A 119 0.11 -3.68 -20.10
N THR A 120 0.61 -3.36 -21.30
CA THR A 120 1.91 -3.83 -21.79
C THR A 120 2.86 -2.66 -21.91
N LYS A 121 4.03 -2.76 -21.26
CA LYS A 121 5.14 -1.82 -21.43
C LYS A 121 5.93 -2.16 -22.69
N HIS A 122 6.44 -1.15 -23.39
CA HIS A 122 7.22 -1.32 -24.62
C HIS A 122 8.62 -0.68 -24.52
N GLY A 123 9.45 -0.98 -25.52
CA GLY A 123 10.82 -0.46 -25.61
C GLY A 123 11.85 -1.36 -24.92
N LEU A 124 13.10 -0.90 -24.84
CA LEU A 124 14.19 -1.63 -24.17
C LEU A 124 14.12 -1.52 -22.64
N SER A 125 13.28 -0.62 -22.12
CA SER A 125 13.02 -0.49 -20.68
C SER A 125 12.22 -1.64 -20.07
N THR A 126 11.80 -2.62 -20.88
CA THR A 126 11.08 -3.83 -20.46
C THR A 126 12.02 -4.96 -20.03
N ILE A 127 13.32 -4.85 -20.28
CA ILE A 127 14.32 -5.88 -19.95
C ILE A 127 14.28 -6.25 -18.45
N ASP A 128 14.00 -5.27 -17.59
CA ASP A 128 13.94 -5.47 -16.14
C ASP A 128 12.51 -5.77 -15.61
N SER A 129 11.47 -5.65 -16.44
CA SER A 129 10.06 -5.71 -16.01
C SER A 129 9.33 -7.00 -16.39
N GLY A 130 10.00 -7.93 -17.07
CA GLY A 130 9.39 -9.15 -17.59
C GLY A 130 8.60 -8.95 -18.89
N PRO A 131 8.36 -10.01 -19.68
CA PRO A 131 7.84 -9.90 -21.05
C PRO A 131 6.30 -9.82 -21.16
N GLY A 132 5.57 -9.89 -20.05
CA GLY A 132 4.11 -10.06 -20.05
C GLY A 132 3.33 -8.76 -19.79
N PRO A 133 2.06 -8.67 -20.23
CA PRO A 133 1.17 -7.63 -19.77
C PRO A 133 0.89 -7.78 -18.26
N ILE A 134 0.72 -6.67 -17.57
CA ILE A 134 0.14 -6.66 -16.23
C ILE A 134 -1.37 -6.56 -16.40
N TYR A 135 -2.09 -7.50 -15.79
CA TYR A 135 -3.55 -7.54 -15.83
C TYR A 135 -4.13 -6.75 -14.66
N TYR A 136 -5.07 -5.88 -14.97
CA TYR A 136 -5.79 -5.08 -14.01
C TYR A 136 -7.28 -5.42 -14.06
N LEU A 137 -7.86 -5.61 -12.88
CA LEU A 137 -9.31 -5.60 -12.72
C LEU A 137 -9.77 -4.16 -12.57
N ILE A 138 -10.73 -3.74 -13.37
CA ILE A 138 -11.40 -2.46 -13.22
C ILE A 138 -12.70 -2.71 -12.46
N LEU A 139 -12.79 -2.06 -11.31
CA LEU A 139 -13.88 -2.24 -10.37
C LEU A 139 -14.75 -0.99 -10.31
N LYS A 140 -16.02 -1.14 -9.95
CA LYS A 140 -16.90 -0.02 -9.60
C LYS A 140 -17.57 -0.21 -8.26
N ASP A 141 -17.63 0.87 -7.49
CA ASP A 141 -18.43 0.92 -6.26
C ASP A 141 -19.93 1.16 -6.57
N GLN A 142 -20.73 1.31 -5.52
CA GLN A 142 -22.16 1.61 -5.61
C GLN A 142 -22.45 2.98 -6.24
N ASN A 143 -21.51 3.91 -6.19
CA ASN A 143 -21.61 5.26 -6.78
C ASN A 143 -21.10 5.31 -8.23
N ASN A 144 -20.75 4.16 -8.82
CA ASN A 144 -20.12 4.04 -10.14
C ASN A 144 -18.74 4.70 -10.27
N ILE A 145 -18.06 4.94 -9.14
CA ILE A 145 -16.66 5.38 -9.12
C ILE A 145 -15.80 4.19 -9.54
N SER A 146 -14.86 4.44 -10.46
CA SER A 146 -13.96 3.41 -10.97
C SER A 146 -12.73 3.26 -10.06
N TYR A 147 -12.30 2.02 -9.88
CA TYR A 147 -11.09 1.65 -9.15
C TYR A 147 -10.30 0.66 -9.99
N GLN A 148 -8.99 0.59 -9.78
CA GLN A 148 -8.12 -0.38 -10.41
C GLN A 148 -7.36 -1.19 -9.38
N ILE A 149 -7.07 -2.45 -9.71
CA ILE A 149 -6.15 -3.29 -8.96
C ILE A 149 -5.44 -4.26 -9.90
N ALA A 150 -4.12 -4.36 -9.78
CA ALA A 150 -3.35 -5.37 -10.50
C ALA A 150 -3.62 -6.76 -9.90
N THR A 151 -3.86 -7.77 -10.74
CA THR A 151 -4.12 -9.15 -10.25
C THR A 151 -2.94 -9.71 -9.48
N VAL A 152 -1.71 -9.32 -9.86
CA VAL A 152 -0.47 -9.67 -9.15
C VAL A 152 -0.37 -9.04 -7.75
N SER A 153 -1.12 -7.96 -7.50
CA SER A 153 -1.16 -7.27 -6.20
C SER A 153 -2.21 -7.88 -5.25
N LEU A 154 -2.87 -8.99 -5.60
CA LEU A 154 -3.85 -9.66 -4.76
C LEU A 154 -3.23 -10.49 -3.61
N GLY A 155 -1.93 -10.32 -3.36
CA GLY A 155 -1.17 -11.00 -2.32
C GLY A 155 -0.66 -12.38 -2.75
N LEU A 156 0.63 -12.64 -2.55
CA LEU A 156 1.24 -13.93 -2.90
C LEU A 156 1.14 -14.92 -1.73
N ASN A 157 1.21 -14.43 -0.50
CA ASN A 157 1.08 -15.23 0.71
C ASN A 157 -0.28 -15.00 1.38
N LYS A 158 -0.68 -15.95 2.25
CA LYS A 158 -1.97 -15.89 2.97
C LYS A 158 -2.16 -14.63 3.82
N ASP A 159 -1.07 -14.08 4.35
CA ASP A 159 -1.08 -12.88 5.17
C ASP A 159 -1.39 -11.64 4.32
N ASP A 160 -0.82 -11.60 3.12
CA ASP A 160 -0.94 -10.52 2.14
C ASP A 160 -2.30 -10.48 1.42
N LEU A 161 -3.12 -11.53 1.49
CA LEU A 161 -4.44 -11.56 0.83
C LEU A 161 -5.43 -10.63 1.54
N PHE A 162 -6.10 -9.73 0.82
CA PHE A 162 -7.00 -8.72 1.44
C PHE A 162 -8.36 -8.52 0.74
N LEU A 163 -8.55 -9.01 -0.48
CA LEU A 163 -9.85 -8.95 -1.18
C LEU A 163 -10.51 -10.33 -1.21
N SER A 164 -11.80 -10.37 -0.88
CA SER A 164 -12.63 -11.56 -1.02
C SER A 164 -13.51 -11.49 -2.24
N PHE A 165 -13.80 -12.63 -2.83
CA PHE A 165 -14.80 -12.77 -3.88
C PHE A 165 -16.04 -13.48 -3.31
N VAL A 166 -17.20 -12.84 -3.46
CA VAL A 166 -18.50 -13.36 -3.05
C VAL A 166 -19.33 -13.62 -4.29
N ASP A 167 -19.59 -14.90 -4.54
CA ASP A 167 -20.49 -15.30 -5.61
C ASP A 167 -21.95 -15.05 -5.18
N SER A 168 -22.71 -14.33 -5.99
CA SER A 168 -24.14 -14.05 -5.74
C SER A 168 -25.01 -15.30 -5.71
N LEU A 169 -24.51 -16.42 -6.26
CA LEU A 169 -25.22 -17.70 -6.35
C LEU A 169 -24.99 -18.62 -5.13
N SER A 170 -24.03 -18.31 -4.26
CA SER A 170 -23.77 -19.07 -3.03
C SER A 170 -24.14 -18.24 -1.81
N PRO A 171 -25.31 -18.47 -1.18
CA PRO A 171 -25.67 -17.82 0.07
C PRO A 171 -24.86 -18.47 1.20
N ASN A 172 -23.59 -18.08 1.34
CA ASN A 172 -22.72 -18.71 2.33
C ASN A 172 -22.92 -18.08 3.71
N ASN A 173 -23.75 -18.76 4.51
CA ASN A 173 -23.68 -18.80 5.98
C ASN A 173 -22.40 -19.57 6.42
N THR A 174 -21.21 -19.13 5.99
CA THR A 174 -19.94 -19.73 6.42
C THR A 174 -19.08 -18.71 7.16
N SER A 175 -18.52 -19.08 8.31
CA SER A 175 -17.57 -18.29 9.11
C SER A 175 -16.16 -18.23 8.48
N SER A 176 -16.09 -18.37 7.16
CA SER A 176 -14.85 -18.41 6.39
C SER A 176 -14.96 -17.48 5.20
N VAL A 177 -13.87 -16.75 4.96
CA VAL A 177 -13.78 -15.73 3.92
C VAL A 177 -12.95 -16.29 2.77
N ASN A 178 -13.49 -16.25 1.56
CA ASN A 178 -12.83 -16.74 0.36
C ASN A 178 -12.09 -15.60 -0.34
N LEU A 179 -10.77 -15.62 -0.28
CA LEU A 179 -9.92 -14.56 -0.80
C LEU A 179 -9.43 -14.82 -2.23
N LEU A 180 -9.39 -13.76 -3.01
CA LEU A 180 -8.71 -13.72 -4.30
C LEU A 180 -7.21 -13.75 -4.08
N SER A 181 -6.49 -14.41 -4.98
CA SER A 181 -5.03 -14.39 -5.08
C SER A 181 -4.64 -14.37 -6.57
N PRO A 182 -3.35 -14.18 -6.91
CA PRO A 182 -2.89 -14.27 -8.29
C PRO A 182 -3.28 -15.61 -8.96
N ASP A 183 -3.28 -16.72 -8.21
CA ASP A 183 -3.70 -18.06 -8.66
C ASP A 183 -5.20 -18.16 -9.01
N SER A 184 -6.01 -17.17 -8.64
CA SER A 184 -7.40 -17.07 -9.09
C SER A 184 -7.50 -16.78 -10.59
N PHE A 185 -6.37 -16.50 -11.26
CA PHE A 185 -6.30 -16.13 -12.66
C PHE A 185 -5.18 -16.90 -13.39
N ASP A 186 -5.51 -17.42 -14.57
CA ASP A 186 -4.53 -17.97 -15.50
C ASP A 186 -4.41 -17.05 -16.72
N GLU A 187 -3.18 -16.80 -17.16
CA GLU A 187 -2.94 -16.23 -18.49
C GLU A 187 -3.09 -17.32 -19.54
N THR A 188 -4.02 -17.14 -20.47
CA THR A 188 -4.18 -18.02 -21.62
C THR A 188 -3.85 -17.27 -22.91
N ALA A 189 -3.06 -17.89 -23.77
CA ALA A 189 -2.88 -17.42 -25.13
C ALA A 189 -4.00 -17.99 -26.00
N ASP A 190 -4.83 -17.11 -26.56
CA ASP A 190 -5.86 -17.50 -27.52
C ASP A 190 -5.17 -18.03 -28.78
N TYR A 191 -5.83 -18.91 -29.54
CA TYR A 191 -5.30 -19.42 -30.82
C TYR A 191 -5.05 -18.30 -31.85
N GLU A 192 -5.62 -17.10 -31.62
CA GLU A 192 -5.42 -15.87 -32.41
C GLU A 192 -4.34 -14.92 -31.86
N GLY A 193 -3.64 -15.30 -30.78
CA GLY A 193 -2.51 -14.56 -30.23
C GLY A 193 -2.86 -13.33 -29.37
N GLY A 194 -4.14 -13.16 -29.01
CA GLY A 194 -4.53 -12.27 -27.92
C GLY A 194 -4.22 -12.96 -26.58
N ASN A 195 -3.58 -12.27 -25.65
CA ASN A 195 -3.51 -12.78 -24.28
C ASN A 195 -4.86 -12.52 -23.60
N SER A 196 -5.46 -13.54 -23.02
CA SER A 196 -6.70 -13.45 -22.24
C SER A 196 -6.46 -13.82 -20.77
N LEU A 197 -7.25 -13.21 -19.89
CA LEU A 197 -7.26 -13.52 -18.46
C LEU A 197 -8.41 -14.49 -18.18
N LYS A 198 -8.10 -15.71 -17.78
CA LYS A 198 -9.10 -16.71 -17.38
C LYS A 198 -9.25 -16.69 -15.86
N TYR A 199 -10.48 -16.52 -15.37
CA TYR A 199 -10.78 -16.74 -13.95
C TYR A 199 -10.87 -18.25 -13.68
N THR A 200 -10.09 -18.75 -12.73
CA THR A 200 -9.99 -20.19 -12.42
C THR A 200 -11.01 -20.61 -11.34
N GLY A 201 -11.56 -19.64 -10.61
CA GLY A 201 -12.39 -19.90 -9.43
C GLY A 201 -11.61 -20.39 -8.21
N LYS A 202 -10.27 -20.47 -8.29
CA LYS A 202 -9.44 -20.86 -7.16
C LYS A 202 -9.42 -19.73 -6.15
N LEU A 203 -10.01 -19.96 -4.98
CA LEU A 203 -10.05 -19.02 -3.87
C LEU A 203 -9.30 -19.60 -2.68
N THR A 204 -8.65 -18.73 -1.91
CA THR A 204 -7.99 -19.14 -0.68
C THR A 204 -8.93 -18.90 0.50
N GLU A 205 -9.35 -19.97 1.15
CA GLU A 205 -10.19 -19.88 2.34
C GLU A 205 -9.34 -19.46 3.56
N LEU A 206 -9.75 -18.37 4.21
CA LEU A 206 -9.26 -17.98 5.52
C LEU A 206 -10.38 -18.12 6.56
N THR A 207 -10.05 -18.72 7.70
CA THR A 207 -10.96 -18.81 8.84
C THR A 207 -10.94 -17.50 9.62
N ASP A 208 -12.06 -17.17 10.27
CA ASP A 208 -12.13 -16.01 11.18
C ASP A 208 -11.07 -16.08 12.29
N THR A 209 -10.74 -17.30 12.76
CA THR A 209 -9.68 -17.54 13.74
C THR A 209 -8.32 -17.07 13.22
N TYR A 210 -8.02 -17.38 11.95
CA TYR A 210 -6.78 -16.94 11.30
C TYR A 210 -6.73 -15.41 11.21
N LEU A 211 -7.80 -14.78 10.71
CA LEU A 211 -7.90 -13.32 10.59
C LEU A 211 -7.68 -12.61 11.92
N LYS A 212 -8.27 -13.12 13.02
CA LYS A 212 -8.06 -12.56 14.37
C LYS A 212 -6.62 -12.77 14.88
N SER A 213 -6.00 -13.90 14.53
CA SER A 213 -4.63 -14.22 14.96
C SER A 213 -3.58 -13.34 14.29
N THR A 214 -3.80 -12.93 13.04
CA THR A 214 -2.83 -12.14 12.24
C THR A 214 -3.12 -10.64 12.22
N GLU A 215 -4.24 -10.21 12.81
CA GLU A 215 -4.58 -8.78 12.89
C GLU A 215 -3.51 -7.97 13.66
N PRO A 216 -2.99 -6.87 13.06
CA PRO A 216 -1.96 -6.03 13.66
C PRO A 216 -2.37 -5.49 15.03
N GLN A 217 -1.40 -5.40 15.94
CA GLN A 217 -1.64 -4.97 17.32
C GLN A 217 -2.21 -3.54 17.40
N TRP A 218 -1.79 -2.63 16.50
CA TRP A 218 -2.31 -1.27 16.45
C TRP A 218 -3.80 -1.23 16.09
N LYS A 219 -4.26 -2.12 15.20
CA LYS A 219 -5.66 -2.15 14.79
C LYS A 219 -6.56 -2.63 15.92
N LYS A 220 -6.11 -3.65 16.65
CA LYS A 220 -6.75 -4.10 17.90
C LYS A 220 -6.88 -2.97 18.92
N LEU A 221 -5.95 -2.02 18.95
CA LEU A 221 -6.06 -0.83 19.81
C LEU A 221 -7.05 0.20 19.26
N SER A 222 -7.03 0.45 17.96
CA SER A 222 -7.94 1.38 17.29
C SER A 222 -9.39 0.99 17.56
N ASP A 223 -9.73 -0.28 17.34
CA ASP A 223 -11.08 -0.81 17.57
C ASP A 223 -11.52 -0.67 19.04
N ARG A 224 -10.59 -0.79 19.99
CA ARG A 224 -10.87 -0.59 21.43
C ARG A 224 -11.22 0.88 21.71
N LEU A 225 -10.49 1.82 21.12
CA LEU A 225 -10.77 3.26 21.25
C LEU A 225 -12.12 3.62 20.64
N GLU A 226 -12.45 3.07 19.46
CA GLU A 226 -13.75 3.29 18.81
C GLU A 226 -14.93 2.76 19.64
N ARG A 227 -14.73 1.68 20.39
CA ARG A 227 -15.72 1.17 21.38
C ARG A 227 -15.80 2.02 22.66
N GLY A 228 -15.00 3.07 22.78
CA GLY A 228 -14.97 3.96 23.93
C GLY A 228 -14.13 3.44 25.11
N GLU A 229 -13.30 2.41 24.90
CA GLU A 229 -12.34 1.98 25.92
C GLU A 229 -11.28 3.07 26.13
N LYS A 230 -10.89 3.30 27.38
CA LYS A 230 -9.79 4.21 27.73
C LYS A 230 -8.60 3.40 28.23
N PHE A 231 -7.42 3.70 27.69
CA PHE A 231 -6.16 3.11 28.10
C PHE A 231 -5.01 4.06 27.79
N ASP A 232 -3.85 3.81 28.39
CA ASP A 232 -2.64 4.56 28.11
C ASP A 232 -1.75 3.79 27.12
N ILE A 233 -1.07 4.52 26.24
CA ILE A 233 -0.02 3.99 25.37
C ILE A 233 1.32 4.37 25.96
N MET A 234 2.18 3.36 26.16
CA MET A 234 3.58 3.59 26.48
C MET A 234 4.42 3.54 25.22
N VAL A 235 5.17 4.61 25.01
CA VAL A 235 6.20 4.70 23.98
C VAL A 235 7.54 4.51 24.64
N VAL A 236 8.28 3.48 24.25
CA VAL A 236 9.69 3.33 24.60
C VAL A 236 10.50 4.00 23.49
N VAL A 237 11.27 5.03 23.84
CA VAL A 237 12.11 5.74 22.89
C VAL A 237 13.33 4.87 22.57
N ASP A 238 13.51 4.52 21.30
CA ASP A 238 14.68 3.76 20.85
C ASP A 238 15.89 4.68 20.83
N LEU A 239 16.88 4.38 21.68
CA LEU A 239 18.12 5.16 21.77
C LEU A 239 19.04 4.94 20.57
N ARG A 240 18.71 4.01 19.67
CA ARG A 240 19.44 3.77 18.41
C ARG A 240 18.98 4.66 17.27
N ASP A 241 17.91 5.45 17.45
CA ASP A 241 17.54 6.53 16.54
C ASP A 241 18.71 7.53 16.44
N ASP A 242 19.05 7.98 15.23
CA ASP A 242 20.16 8.91 14.95
C ASP A 242 20.13 10.16 15.84
N ASN A 243 18.93 10.58 16.29
CA ASN A 243 18.74 11.74 17.16
C ASN A 243 19.17 11.50 18.61
N PHE A 244 19.25 10.24 19.05
CA PHE A 244 19.56 9.84 20.42
C PHE A 244 20.82 8.99 20.52
N MET A 245 21.39 8.56 19.39
CA MET A 245 22.56 7.67 19.31
C MET A 245 23.79 8.24 20.04
N GLU A 246 23.92 9.56 20.13
CA GLU A 246 25.01 10.22 20.84
C GLU A 246 24.81 10.27 22.38
N ILE A 247 23.59 10.03 22.86
CA ILE A 247 23.24 10.10 24.29
C ILE A 247 23.54 8.76 24.95
N LYS A 248 24.70 8.65 25.60
CA LYS A 248 25.02 7.51 26.48
C LYS A 248 24.46 7.77 27.87
N LEU A 249 23.53 6.90 28.30
CA LEU A 249 23.00 6.93 29.66
C LEU A 249 24.13 6.71 30.67
N SER A 250 24.26 7.65 31.59
CA SER A 250 25.25 7.62 32.67
C SER A 250 24.89 6.57 33.72
N ASP A 251 25.90 5.99 34.36
CA ASP A 251 25.73 5.18 35.57
C ASP A 251 25.43 6.04 36.80
N ASN A 252 25.70 7.35 36.73
CA ASN A 252 25.30 8.30 37.77
C ASN A 252 23.79 8.56 37.70
N GLN A 253 23.06 8.26 38.77
CA GLN A 253 21.60 8.35 38.82
C GLN A 253 21.03 9.75 38.52
N VAL A 254 21.71 10.82 38.98
CA VAL A 254 21.25 12.21 38.77
C VAL A 254 21.43 12.59 37.31
N GLU A 255 22.61 12.29 36.75
CA GLU A 255 22.91 12.57 35.34
C GLU A 255 22.04 11.74 34.40
N ARG A 256 21.84 10.45 34.73
CA ARG A 256 20.92 9.57 34.01
C ARG A 256 19.50 10.13 33.98
N SER A 257 19.00 10.59 35.12
CA SER A 257 17.64 11.16 35.19
C SER A 257 17.49 12.40 34.32
N ARG A 258 18.54 13.23 34.24
CA ARG A 258 18.58 14.40 33.37
C ARG A 258 18.60 14.00 31.89
N GLN A 259 19.43 13.02 31.52
CA GLN A 259 19.52 12.50 30.15
C GLN A 259 18.20 11.86 29.69
N VAL A 260 17.56 11.06 30.56
CA VAL A 260 16.26 10.46 30.31
C VAL A 260 15.18 11.54 30.08
N ALA A 261 15.14 12.57 30.93
CA ALA A 261 14.22 13.69 30.77
C ALA A 261 14.44 14.41 29.44
N GLN A 262 15.70 14.63 29.05
CA GLN A 262 16.03 15.25 27.76
C GLN A 262 15.55 14.41 26.58
N ILE A 263 15.75 13.09 26.60
CA ILE A 263 15.26 12.18 25.55
C ILE A 263 13.74 12.25 25.44
N GLN A 264 13.03 12.22 26.57
CA GLN A 264 11.56 12.30 26.60
C GLN A 264 11.05 13.65 26.11
N ASP A 265 11.71 14.75 26.46
CA ASP A 265 11.35 16.10 26.01
C ASP A 265 11.55 16.26 24.51
N GLU A 266 12.67 15.78 23.96
CA GLU A 266 12.92 15.81 22.52
C GLU A 266 11.93 14.94 21.74
N PHE A 267 11.57 13.76 22.27
CA PHE A 267 10.50 12.94 21.69
C PHE A 267 9.16 13.70 21.66
N LEU A 268 8.75 14.31 22.78
CA LEU A 268 7.48 15.03 22.87
C LEU A 268 7.41 16.26 21.94
N LYS A 269 8.54 16.92 21.68
CA LYS A 269 8.61 18.04 20.71
C LYS A 269 8.36 17.62 19.27
N LYS A 270 8.63 16.35 18.92
CA LYS A 270 8.35 15.82 17.58
C LYS A 270 6.86 15.63 17.33
N ILE A 271 6.07 15.42 18.38
CA ILE A 271 4.63 15.23 18.26
C ILE A 271 4.00 16.53 17.73
N PRO A 272 3.25 16.46 16.60
CA PRO A 272 2.57 17.61 16.04
C PRO A 272 1.70 18.35 17.05
N SER A 273 1.81 19.68 17.09
CA SER A 273 1.12 20.52 18.08
C SER A 273 -0.41 20.54 17.97
N ASN A 274 -0.95 20.06 16.84
CA ASN A 274 -2.38 19.85 16.64
C ASN A 274 -2.91 18.59 17.34
N LEU A 275 -2.04 17.69 17.82
CA LEU A 275 -2.44 16.52 18.62
C LEU A 275 -2.57 16.90 20.09
N VAL A 276 -3.77 16.69 20.66
CA VAL A 276 -4.02 16.95 22.07
C VAL A 276 -3.56 15.76 22.91
N LEU A 277 -2.40 15.89 23.54
CA LEU A 277 -1.87 14.90 24.47
C LEU A 277 -2.53 15.05 25.85
N LYS A 278 -3.05 13.95 26.39
CA LYS A 278 -3.62 13.86 27.74
C LYS A 278 -2.87 12.84 28.57
N GLY A 279 -2.88 13.01 29.90
CA GLY A 279 -2.28 12.03 30.81
C GLY A 279 -0.79 11.77 30.56
N VAL A 280 -0.02 12.78 30.14
CA VAL A 280 1.40 12.60 29.82
C VAL A 280 2.19 12.35 31.11
N GLU A 281 2.74 11.15 31.25
CA GLU A 281 3.62 10.75 32.34
C GLU A 281 5.02 10.37 31.83
N LYS A 282 6.04 10.78 32.59
CA LYS A 282 7.46 10.56 32.29
C LYS A 282 8.12 9.78 33.40
N ASP A 283 8.97 8.84 33.03
CA ASP A 283 9.78 8.08 33.97
C ASP A 283 11.16 8.71 34.14
N LYS A 284 11.69 8.70 35.36
CA LYS A 284 12.99 9.32 35.65
C LYS A 284 14.17 8.39 35.37
N ALA A 285 13.95 7.09 35.31
CA ALA A 285 14.99 6.07 35.19
C ALA A 285 15.08 5.44 33.79
N TRP A 286 14.00 5.52 33.02
CA TRP A 286 13.84 4.88 31.72
C TRP A 286 13.30 5.84 30.65
N PRO A 287 13.81 5.78 29.41
CA PRO A 287 13.38 6.65 28.31
C PRO A 287 12.05 6.17 27.73
N TYR A 288 10.98 6.17 28.53
CA TYR A 288 9.62 5.95 28.06
C TYR A 288 8.69 7.10 28.43
N VAL A 289 7.64 7.29 27.63
CA VAL A 289 6.56 8.27 27.86
C VAL A 289 5.23 7.51 27.83
N SER A 290 4.37 7.76 28.83
CA SER A 290 2.99 7.24 28.86
C SER A 290 2.01 8.37 28.56
N MET A 291 0.97 8.09 27.78
CA MET A 291 -0.04 9.08 27.36
C MET A 291 -1.41 8.41 27.23
N GLU A 292 -2.49 9.12 27.56
CA GLU A 292 -3.86 8.66 27.30
C GLU A 292 -4.05 8.48 25.79
N ALA A 293 -4.44 7.28 25.40
CA ALA A 293 -4.60 6.91 24.01
C ALA A 293 -5.80 7.65 23.37
N ASN A 294 -5.59 8.13 22.15
CA ASN A 294 -6.66 8.59 21.26
C ASN A 294 -6.32 8.17 19.83
N LEU A 295 -7.33 8.20 18.94
CA LEU A 295 -7.17 7.73 17.56
C LEU A 295 -6.08 8.52 16.82
N ASP A 296 -6.07 9.85 16.94
CA ASP A 296 -5.10 10.70 16.24
C ASP A 296 -3.66 10.42 16.70
N LEU A 297 -3.45 10.22 18.00
CA LEU A 297 -2.17 9.83 18.57
C LEU A 297 -1.75 8.42 18.11
N LEU A 298 -2.66 7.45 18.12
CA LEU A 298 -2.37 6.09 17.68
C LEU A 298 -1.98 6.06 16.20
N THR A 299 -2.72 6.78 15.35
CA THR A 299 -2.40 6.93 13.92
C THR A 299 -1.04 7.57 13.72
N TYR A 300 -0.74 8.67 14.44
CA TYR A 300 0.57 9.32 14.37
C TYR A 300 1.72 8.36 14.76
N LEU A 301 1.57 7.63 15.87
CA LEU A 301 2.62 6.72 16.33
C LEU A 301 2.86 5.54 15.39
N VAL A 302 1.79 5.07 14.70
CA VAL A 302 1.89 4.06 13.64
C VAL A 302 2.60 4.64 12.41
N ASP A 303 2.24 5.84 11.98
CA ASP A 303 2.84 6.53 10.83
C ASP A 303 4.34 6.81 11.05
N GLU A 304 4.74 7.17 12.27
CA GLU A 304 6.14 7.43 12.67
C GLU A 304 6.91 6.17 13.09
N GLN A 305 6.34 4.97 12.90
CA GLN A 305 6.99 3.68 13.16
C GLN A 305 7.51 3.51 14.59
N VAL A 306 6.86 4.17 15.54
CA VAL A 306 7.27 4.11 16.94
C VAL A 306 6.94 2.72 17.49
N THR A 307 7.93 2.05 18.10
CA THR A 307 7.68 0.74 18.72
C THR A 307 6.73 0.90 19.91
N LEU A 308 5.47 0.51 19.71
CA LEU A 308 4.42 0.58 20.71
C LEU A 308 4.56 -0.59 21.70
N LYS A 309 4.68 -0.28 22.99
CA LYS A 309 4.48 -1.28 24.05
C LYS A 309 3.20 -0.94 24.79
N ILE A 310 2.17 -1.75 24.58
CA ILE A 310 0.92 -1.62 25.32
C ILE A 310 1.11 -2.28 26.67
N LYS A 311 0.92 -1.53 27.75
CA LYS A 311 0.79 -2.09 29.09
C LYS A 311 -0.53 -1.61 29.67
N SER A 312 -1.27 -2.55 30.23
CA SER A 312 -2.39 -2.23 31.11
C SER A 312 -1.90 -1.51 32.37
N ILE A 313 -2.78 -0.74 33.03
CA ILE A 313 -2.51 -0.09 34.34
C ILE A 313 -1.99 -1.13 35.37
N SER A 314 -2.44 -2.38 35.28
CA SER A 314 -1.98 -3.51 36.11
C SER A 314 -0.56 -4.01 35.80
N GLU A 315 -0.03 -3.75 34.59
CA GLU A 315 1.33 -4.10 34.19
C GLU A 315 2.32 -2.95 34.42
N LEU A 316 1.83 -1.71 34.45
CA LEU A 316 2.57 -0.52 34.86
C LEU A 316 3.00 -0.57 36.34
N THR A 317 2.17 -1.17 37.19
CA THR A 317 2.43 -1.36 38.63
C THR A 317 3.36 -2.54 38.96
N ARG A 318 3.82 -3.30 37.94
CA ARG A 318 4.72 -4.46 38.09
C ARG A 318 6.12 -4.26 37.50
N LEU A 319 6.50 -3.03 37.20
CA LEU A 319 7.91 -2.73 36.91
C LEU A 319 8.69 -2.71 38.24
N PRO A 320 9.86 -3.39 38.32
CA PRO A 320 10.69 -3.41 39.53
C PRO A 320 11.25 -2.05 39.90
#